data_AF-A0AAV5UHU5-F1
#
_entry.id   AF-A0AAV5UHU5-F1
#
_cell.length_a   1.000
_cell.length_b   1.000
_cell.length_c   1.000
_cell.angle_alpha   90.00
_cell.angle_beta   90.00
_cell.angle_gamma   90.00
#
_symmetry.space_group_name_H-M   'P 1'
#
loop_
_entity.id
_entity.type
_entity.pdbx_description
1 polymer ?
#
loop_
_entity_poly.entity_id
_entity_poly.type
_entity_poly.pdbx_seq_one_letter_code
_entity_poly.pdbx_strand_id
1 'polypeptide(L)'
;GKNKIRYAKDDNFQTTSLYYETCTKEQNWMLDKMMTKYWLRPRYFENDPYSPYHTRHGVNAPRVDDKGKFLRERPKILLEDTVADAHFRDR
;
A
#
# COMPACT_ATOMS: atom_id res chain seq x y z
N GLY A 1 -16.56 2.10 16.42
CA GLY A 1 -16.51 1.05 15.38
C GLY A 1 -17.68 1.18 14.42
N LYS A 2 -17.46 0.91 13.12
CA LYS A 2 -18.42 1.15 12.03
C LYS A 2 -19.78 0.45 12.16
N ASN A 3 -19.80 -0.76 12.74
CA ASN A 3 -21.02 -1.59 12.87
C ASN A 3 -21.70 -1.49 14.24
N LYS A 4 -21.11 -0.80 15.22
CA LYS A 4 -21.61 -0.77 16.59
C LYS A 4 -22.47 0.47 16.84
N ILE A 5 -23.68 0.29 17.37
CA ILE A 5 -24.63 1.35 17.77
C ILE A 5 -24.73 2.41 16.68
N ARG A 6 -25.02 1.97 15.45
CA ARG A 6 -24.95 2.83 14.27
C ARG A 6 -26.14 3.79 14.18
N TYR A 7 -27.32 3.32 14.61
CA TYR A 7 -28.57 4.09 14.62
C TYR A 7 -28.52 5.36 15.49
N ALA A 8 -27.64 5.40 16.50
CA ALA A 8 -27.52 6.54 17.40
C ALA A 8 -26.46 7.55 16.95
N LYS A 9 -25.79 7.32 15.80
CA LYS A 9 -24.72 8.18 15.30
C LYS A 9 -25.23 9.07 14.19
N ASP A 10 -24.59 10.24 14.09
CA ASP A 10 -24.85 11.23 13.05
C ASP A 10 -24.71 10.65 11.63
N ASP A 11 -25.52 11.17 10.70
CA ASP A 11 -25.59 10.70 9.32
C ASP A 11 -24.24 10.83 8.61
N ASN A 12 -23.50 11.90 8.88
CA ASN A 12 -22.15 12.09 8.35
C ASN A 12 -21.18 11.01 8.85
N PHE A 13 -21.28 10.61 10.13
CA PHE A 13 -20.49 9.49 10.64
C PHE A 13 -20.92 8.18 9.98
N GLN A 14 -22.22 7.98 9.77
CA GLN A 14 -22.72 6.76 9.12
C GLN A 14 -22.14 6.63 7.70
N THR A 15 -22.11 7.69 6.90
CA THR A 15 -21.53 7.65 5.54
C THR A 15 -20.02 7.48 5.56
N THR A 16 -19.29 8.37 6.24
CA THR A 16 -17.82 8.40 6.24
C THR A 16 -17.18 7.14 6.82
N SER A 17 -17.79 6.53 7.85
CA SER A 17 -17.28 5.30 8.47
C SER A 17 -17.28 4.06 7.55
N LEU A 18 -17.92 4.14 6.38
CA LEU A 18 -17.89 3.08 5.36
C LEU A 18 -16.70 3.20 4.40
N TYR A 19 -16.06 4.36 4.32
CA TYR A 19 -14.95 4.58 3.40
C TYR A 19 -13.71 3.81 3.83
N TYR A 20 -12.96 3.35 2.83
CA TYR A 20 -11.64 2.78 3.05
C TYR A 20 -10.62 3.92 3.13
N GLU A 21 -9.91 3.98 4.25
CA GLU A 21 -8.85 4.96 4.48
C GLU A 21 -7.49 4.28 4.48
N THR A 22 -6.47 5.03 4.03
CA THR A 22 -5.07 4.58 4.06
C THR A 22 -4.40 4.97 5.37
N CYS A 23 -3.49 4.13 5.86
CA CYS A 23 -2.69 4.40 7.06
C CYS A 23 -1.59 5.46 6.81
N THR A 24 -1.11 6.07 7.90
CA THR A 24 0.00 7.04 7.86
C THR A 24 1.35 6.37 7.56
N LYS A 25 2.37 7.18 7.24
CA LYS A 25 3.73 6.66 6.92
C LYS A 25 4.29 5.78 8.04
N GLU A 26 4.22 6.24 9.29
CA GLU A 26 4.77 5.52 10.45
C GLU A 26 4.01 4.22 10.73
N GLN A 27 2.68 4.24 10.59
CA GLN A 27 1.84 3.06 10.75
C GLN A 27 2.18 2.00 9.70
N ASN A 28 2.35 2.40 8.43
CA ASN A 28 2.77 1.49 7.37
C ASN A 28 4.14 0.88 7.67
N TRP A 29 5.13 1.70 8.07
CA TRP A 29 6.46 1.22 8.43
C TRP A 29 6.46 0.20 9.57
N MET A 30 5.62 0.41 10.57
CA MET A 30 5.44 -0.55 11.67
C MET A 30 4.78 -1.85 11.18
N LEU A 31 3.74 -1.76 10.36
CA LEU A 31 3.05 -2.93 9.80
C LEU A 31 4.00 -3.78 8.95
N ASP A 32 4.85 -3.13 8.15
CA ASP A 32 5.81 -3.80 7.28
C ASP A 32 6.82 -4.62 8.09
N LYS A 33 7.23 -4.13 9.27
CA LYS A 33 8.10 -4.86 10.19
C LYS A 33 7.41 -6.05 10.87
N MET A 34 6.09 -6.00 11.05
CA MET A 34 5.32 -7.08 11.69
C MET A 34 4.89 -8.16 10.70
N MET A 35 4.94 -7.88 9.40
CA MET A 35 4.55 -8.80 8.33
C MET A 35 5.71 -9.69 7.88
N THR A 36 5.38 -10.89 7.39
CA THR A 36 6.35 -11.79 6.76
C THR A 36 6.45 -11.54 5.26
N LYS A 37 7.58 -11.93 4.64
CA LYS A 37 7.80 -11.83 3.18
C LYS A 37 6.67 -12.42 2.34
N TYR A 38 5.96 -13.43 2.86
CA TYR A 38 4.84 -14.08 2.20
C TYR A 38 3.68 -13.12 1.88
N TRP A 39 3.43 -12.13 2.75
CA TRP A 39 2.36 -11.14 2.60
C TRP A 39 2.75 -9.95 1.73
N LEU A 40 4.05 -9.67 1.61
CA LEU A 40 4.58 -8.55 0.84
C LEU A 40 4.80 -8.88 -0.64
N ARG A 41 4.71 -10.16 -1.03
CA ARG A 41 4.90 -10.61 -2.41
C ARG A 41 3.73 -10.16 -3.30
N PRO A 42 3.99 -9.66 -4.53
CA PRO A 42 2.93 -9.39 -5.50
C PRO A 42 2.08 -10.62 -5.80
N ARG A 43 0.76 -10.43 -5.84
CA ARG A 43 -0.22 -11.48 -6.19
C ARG A 43 -1.12 -10.99 -7.31
N TYR A 44 -1.51 -11.91 -8.18
CA TYR A 44 -2.38 -11.66 -9.32
C TYR A 44 -3.58 -12.58 -9.19
N PHE A 45 -4.61 -12.10 -8.51
CA PHE A 45 -5.87 -12.83 -8.37
C PHE A 45 -6.80 -12.49 -9.53
N GLU A 46 -7.63 -13.45 -9.94
CA GLU A 46 -8.67 -13.22 -10.94
C GLU A 46 -9.73 -12.24 -10.40
N ASN A 47 -10.10 -11.23 -11.19
CA ASN A 47 -11.11 -10.22 -10.87
C ASN A 47 -10.89 -9.44 -9.55
N ASP A 48 -9.63 -9.20 -9.18
CA ASP A 48 -9.32 -8.39 -7.99
C ASP A 48 -9.64 -6.91 -8.20
N PRO A 49 -10.61 -6.32 -7.45
CA PRO A 49 -10.93 -4.90 -7.55
C PRO A 49 -9.78 -4.00 -7.08
N TYR A 50 -8.81 -4.53 -6.33
CA TYR A 50 -7.68 -3.77 -5.81
C TYR A 50 -6.43 -3.80 -6.70
N SER A 51 -6.43 -4.64 -7.75
CA SER A 51 -5.30 -4.78 -8.69
C SER A 51 -4.78 -3.43 -9.25
N PRO A 52 -5.64 -2.47 -9.65
CA PRO A 52 -5.18 -1.18 -10.16
C PRO A 52 -4.43 -0.32 -9.13
N TYR A 53 -4.60 -0.57 -7.83
CA TYR A 53 -3.97 0.20 -6.75
C TYR A 53 -2.64 -0.38 -6.28
N HIS A 54 -2.20 -1.51 -6.84
CA HIS A 54 -0.89 -2.11 -6.53
C HIS A 54 0.28 -1.33 -7.15
N THR A 55 0.02 -0.50 -8.16
CA THR A 55 1.01 0.39 -8.79
C THR A 55 0.65 1.85 -8.53
N ARG A 56 1.66 2.68 -8.25
CA ARG A 56 1.50 4.13 -8.14
C ARG A 56 1.93 4.78 -9.46
N HIS A 57 1.04 5.55 -10.05
CA HIS A 57 1.29 6.32 -11.27
C HIS A 57 1.46 7.81 -10.94
N GLY A 58 2.22 8.54 -11.76
CA GLY A 58 2.32 10.00 -11.67
C GLY A 58 3.09 10.51 -10.44
N VAL A 59 4.03 9.71 -9.91
CA VAL A 59 4.84 10.11 -8.77
C VAL A 59 6.00 10.97 -9.25
N ASN A 60 6.07 12.23 -8.81
CA ASN A 60 7.14 13.18 -9.18
C ASN A 60 8.45 12.98 -8.40
N ALA A 61 8.57 11.90 -7.62
CA ALA A 61 9.75 11.63 -6.83
C ALA A 61 10.92 11.20 -7.75
N PRO A 62 12.15 11.68 -7.51
CA PRO A 62 13.30 11.40 -8.35
C PRO A 62 13.82 9.97 -8.08
N ARG A 63 13.07 8.95 -8.48
CA ARG A 63 13.58 7.58 -8.53
C ARG A 63 13.97 7.27 -9.97
N VAL A 64 15.22 6.92 -10.11
CA VAL A 64 15.91 6.83 -11.38
C VAL A 64 16.31 5.36 -11.57
N ASP A 65 16.00 4.81 -12.74
CA ASP A 65 16.46 3.48 -13.15
C ASP A 65 18.01 3.42 -13.12
N ASP A 66 18.61 2.23 -13.15
CA ASP A 66 20.07 2.04 -13.21
C ASP A 66 20.70 2.79 -14.41
N LYS A 67 19.88 3.17 -15.38
CA LYS A 67 20.23 3.93 -16.60
C LYS A 67 19.92 5.42 -16.55
N GLY A 68 19.54 6.00 -15.41
CA GLY A 68 19.34 7.45 -15.34
C GLY A 68 17.93 7.95 -15.72
N LYS A 69 16.98 7.06 -16.05
CA LYS A 69 15.62 7.43 -16.46
C LYS A 69 14.64 7.48 -15.29
N PHE A 70 13.81 8.53 -15.20
CA PHE A 70 12.72 8.59 -14.22
C PHE A 70 11.71 7.46 -14.45
N LEU A 71 11.50 6.65 -13.42
CA LEU A 71 10.47 5.62 -13.42
C LEU A 71 9.11 6.27 -13.16
N ARG A 72 8.24 6.27 -14.19
CA ARG A 72 6.89 6.86 -14.11
C ARG A 72 5.93 6.03 -13.25
N GLU A 73 6.26 4.76 -13.06
CA GLU A 73 5.45 3.79 -12.33
C GLU A 73 6.26 3.21 -11.18
N ARG A 74 5.63 3.11 -10.02
CA ARG A 74 6.25 2.54 -8.83
C ARG A 74 5.39 1.39 -8.33
N PRO A 75 5.87 0.13 -8.33
CA PRO A 75 5.15 -0.94 -7.63
C PRO A 75 5.09 -0.59 -6.15
N LYS A 76 3.98 -0.92 -5.49
CA LYS A 76 3.84 -0.76 -4.04
C LYS A 76 4.71 -1.81 -3.33
N ILE A 77 6.01 -1.52 -3.21
CA ILE A 77 6.89 -2.24 -2.29
C ILE A 77 6.73 -1.61 -0.90
N LEU A 78 6.30 -2.44 0.03
CA LEU A 78 6.06 -2.12 1.45
C LEU A 78 7.35 -2.32 2.26
N LEU A 79 8.47 -1.86 1.71
CA LEU A 79 9.80 -1.89 2.31
C LEU A 79 10.54 -0.65 1.80
N GLU A 80 11.38 -0.05 2.64
CA GLU A 80 12.44 0.84 2.17
C GLU A 80 13.21 0.09 1.07
N ASP A 81 13.47 0.72 -0.06
CA ASP A 81 13.98 0.01 -1.24
C ASP A 81 15.32 -0.71 -1.00
N THR A 82 16.11 -0.27 -0.02
CA THR A 82 17.33 -0.95 0.45
C THR A 82 17.04 -2.30 1.12
N VAL A 83 15.94 -2.37 1.89
CA VAL A 83 15.48 -3.59 2.57
C VAL A 83 14.74 -4.50 1.59
N ALA A 84 13.99 -3.92 0.64
CA ALA A 84 13.40 -4.64 -0.48
C ALA A 84 14.49 -5.31 -1.33
N ASP A 85 15.51 -4.56 -1.77
CA ASP A 85 16.61 -5.09 -2.58
C ASP A 85 17.40 -6.18 -1.84
N ALA A 86 17.68 -6.01 -0.55
CA ALA A 86 18.34 -7.03 0.26
C ALA A 86 17.51 -8.32 0.42
N HIS A 87 16.17 -8.24 0.32
CA HIS A 87 15.28 -9.38 0.55
C HIS A 87 14.76 -10.05 -0.72
N PHE A 88 14.70 -9.33 -1.84
CA PHE A 88 14.26 -9.86 -3.13
C PHE A 88 15.42 -10.35 -4.02
N ARG A 89 16.67 -9.92 -3.77
CA ARG A 89 17.88 -10.40 -4.47
C ARG A 89 18.53 -11.64 -3.81
N ASP A 90 17.95 -12.15 -2.72
CA ASP A 90 18.41 -13.38 -2.05
C ASP A 90 17.90 -14.64 -2.80
N ARG A 91 18.32 -14.77 -4.06
CA ARG A 91 18.14 -15.94 -4.91
C ARG A 91 19.30 -16.12 -5.88
#